data_AF-A0A2E4EA95-F1
#
_entry.id   AF-A0A2E4EA95-F1
#
_cell.length_a   1.000
_cell.length_b   1.000
_cell.length_c   1.000
_cell.angle_alpha   90.00
_cell.angle_beta   90.00
_cell.angle_gamma   90.00
#
_symmetry.space_group_name_H-M   'P 1'
#
loop_
_entity.id
_entity.type
_entity.pdbx_description
1 polymer ?
#
loop_
_entity_poly.entity_id
_entity_poly.type
_entity_poly.pdbx_seq_one_letter_code
_entity_poly.pdbx_strand_id
1 'polypeptide(L)'
;MSQAIHPHDRAIMHTRDMKADKLIAYTSNLGVALHNIPSELRENGRVPAHTLQELNALDPGGSKNKWGGWCVMLCRTIGQELPDSPQQ
;
A
#
# COMPACT_ATOMS: atom_id res chain seq x y z
N MET A 1 2.48 -28.41 5.39
CA MET A 1 3.05 -27.46 4.40
C MET A 1 2.09 -26.29 4.29
N SER A 2 2.48 -25.11 4.77
CA SER A 2 1.65 -23.90 4.65
C SER A 2 1.81 -23.33 3.24
N GLN A 3 0.76 -23.35 2.43
CA GLN A 3 0.79 -22.68 1.13
C GLN A 3 0.87 -21.18 1.36
N ALA A 4 1.88 -20.53 0.78
CA ALA A 4 2.01 -19.09 0.82
C ALA A 4 0.79 -18.47 0.10
N ILE A 5 -0.07 -17.77 0.84
CA ILE A 5 -1.24 -17.09 0.29
C ILE A 5 -0.77 -16.03 -0.71
N HIS A 6 -1.23 -16.13 -1.95
CA HIS A 6 -0.94 -15.20 -3.04
C HIS A 6 -1.40 -13.77 -2.65
N PRO A 7 -0.70 -12.69 -3.03
CA PRO A 7 -1.06 -11.32 -2.61
C PRO A 7 -2.50 -10.93 -2.94
N HIS A 8 -3.01 -11.40 -4.08
CA HIS A 8 -4.39 -11.24 -4.50
C HIS A 8 -5.39 -11.87 -3.51
N ASP A 9 -5.10 -13.08 -3.04
CA ASP A 9 -5.97 -13.80 -2.10
C ASP A 9 -5.99 -13.13 -0.72
N ARG A 10 -4.89 -12.47 -0.32
CA ARG A 10 -4.88 -11.67 0.92
C ARG A 10 -5.76 -10.43 0.83
N ALA A 11 -5.76 -9.74 -0.31
CA ALA A 11 -6.62 -8.58 -0.52
C ALA A 11 -8.11 -8.96 -0.53
N ILE A 12 -8.45 -10.11 -1.13
CA ILE A 12 -9.80 -10.67 -1.09
C ILE A 12 -10.20 -11.01 0.34
N MET A 13 -9.34 -11.75 1.08
CA MET A 13 -9.63 -12.09 2.47
C MET A 13 -9.76 -10.86 3.38
N HIS A 14 -8.97 -9.80 3.13
CA HIS A 14 -9.01 -8.58 3.92
C HIS A 14 -10.34 -7.84 3.79
N THR A 15 -10.91 -7.80 2.58
CA THR A 15 -12.13 -7.04 2.29
C THR A 15 -13.42 -7.85 2.45
N ARG A 16 -13.34 -9.20 2.40
CA ARG A 16 -14.49 -10.12 2.43
C ARG A 16 -15.44 -9.89 3.61
N ASP A 17 -14.89 -9.63 4.80
CA ASP A 17 -15.67 -9.48 6.04
C ASP A 17 -15.89 -8.01 6.44
N MET A 18 -15.51 -7.06 5.58
CA MET A 18 -15.75 -5.64 5.85
C MET A 18 -17.23 -5.32 5.72
N LYS A 19 -17.76 -4.56 6.69
CA LYS A 19 -19.08 -3.93 6.57
C LYS A 19 -19.09 -2.93 5.42
N ALA A 20 -20.25 -2.71 4.82
CA ALA A 20 -20.40 -1.86 3.63
C ALA A 20 -19.85 -0.44 3.83
N ASP A 21 -20.13 0.19 4.97
CA ASP A 21 -19.60 1.51 5.35
C ASP A 21 -18.06 1.53 5.43
N LYS A 22 -17.47 0.49 6.04
CA LYS A 22 -16.01 0.33 6.10
C LYS A 22 -15.40 0.09 4.73
N LEU A 23 -16.05 -0.71 3.89
CA LEU A 23 -15.57 -1.01 2.55
C LEU A 23 -15.58 0.23 1.64
N ILE A 24 -16.62 1.07 1.76
CA ILE A 24 -16.71 2.36 1.06
C ILE A 24 -15.55 3.27 1.50
N ALA A 25 -15.35 3.43 2.81
CA ALA A 25 -14.26 4.25 3.34
C ALA A 25 -12.88 3.73 2.91
N TYR A 26 -12.66 2.41 2.98
CA TYR A 26 -11.43 1.77 2.54
C TYR A 26 -11.15 2.03 1.05
N THR A 27 -12.16 1.85 0.20
CA THR A 27 -12.04 2.07 -1.26
C THR A 27 -11.76 3.54 -1.57
N SER A 28 -12.42 4.46 -0.88
CA SER A 28 -12.18 5.90 -1.02
C SER A 28 -10.74 6.26 -0.64
N ASN A 29 -10.26 5.79 0.51
CA ASN A 29 -8.91 6.07 0.98
C ASN A 29 -7.85 5.49 0.04
N LEU A 30 -8.07 4.29 -0.49
CA LEU A 30 -7.19 3.67 -1.47
C LEU A 30 -7.13 4.48 -2.77
N GLY A 31 -8.28 4.95 -3.26
CA GLY A 31 -8.34 5.83 -4.43
C GLY A 31 -7.50 7.10 -4.25
N VAL A 32 -7.62 7.76 -3.09
CA VAL A 32 -6.85 8.98 -2.78
C VAL A 32 -5.35 8.68 -2.70
N ALA A 33 -4.93 7.64 -1.97
CA ALA A 33 -3.53 7.28 -1.83
C ALA A 33 -2.86 6.98 -3.19
N LEU A 34 -3.58 6.29 -4.09
CA LEU A 34 -3.08 5.98 -5.43
C LEU A 34 -3.08 7.18 -6.37
N HIS A 35 -4.04 8.11 -6.22
CA HIS A 35 -4.20 9.27 -7.09
C HIS A 35 -3.00 10.23 -7.03
N ASN A 36 -2.35 10.35 -5.87
CA ASN A 36 -1.25 11.29 -5.66
C ASN A 36 0.07 10.83 -6.31
N ILE A 37 0.27 9.50 -6.43
CA ILE A 37 1.53 8.89 -6.87
C ILE A 37 2.02 9.41 -8.24
N PRO A 38 1.19 9.48 -9.32
CA PRO A 38 1.66 9.99 -10.61
C PRO A 38 2.13 11.44 -10.56
N SER A 39 1.46 12.31 -9.78
CA SER A 39 1.86 13.71 -9.65
C SER A 39 3.20 13.83 -8.94
N GLU A 40 3.39 13.07 -7.86
CA GLU A 40 4.64 13.03 -7.11
C GLU A 40 5.81 12.49 -7.93
N LEU A 41 5.58 11.45 -8.72
CA LEU A 41 6.58 10.92 -9.66
C LEU A 41 6.97 11.98 -10.69
N ARG A 42 5.99 12.70 -11.25
CA ARG A 42 6.25 13.77 -12.22
C ARG A 42 7.05 14.93 -11.61
N GLU A 43 6.71 15.33 -10.38
CA GLU A 43 7.25 16.55 -9.75
C GLU A 43 8.57 16.30 -9.01
N ASN A 44 8.69 15.17 -8.32
CA ASN A 44 9.82 14.86 -7.45
C ASN A 44 10.74 13.77 -8.01
N GLY A 45 10.32 13.08 -9.09
CA GLY A 45 11.02 11.89 -9.61
C GLY A 45 10.93 10.67 -8.71
N ARG A 46 10.19 10.76 -7.59
CA ARG A 46 10.06 9.72 -6.55
C ARG A 46 8.77 9.89 -5.75
N VAL A 47 8.34 8.83 -5.09
CA VAL A 47 7.22 8.84 -4.15
C VAL A 47 7.76 9.17 -2.75
N PRO A 48 7.29 10.25 -2.10
CA PRO A 48 7.68 10.62 -0.74
C PRO A 48 7.33 9.54 0.29
N ALA A 49 8.05 9.54 1.42
CA ALA A 49 7.83 8.58 2.49
C ALA A 49 6.40 8.63 3.06
N HIS A 50 5.80 9.81 3.20
CA HIS A 50 4.43 9.94 3.73
C HIS A 50 3.39 9.25 2.84
N THR A 51 3.50 9.38 1.52
CA THR A 51 2.60 8.71 0.57
C THR A 51 2.79 7.20 0.59
N LEU A 52 4.03 6.72 0.74
CA LEU A 52 4.30 5.31 0.97
C LEU A 52 3.67 4.83 2.28
N GLN A 53 3.71 5.62 3.35
CA GLN A 53 3.10 5.29 4.65
C GLN A 53 1.58 5.19 4.55
N GLU A 54 0.92 6.12 3.85
CA GLU A 54 -0.53 6.09 3.60
C GLU A 54 -0.92 4.84 2.81
N LEU A 55 -0.17 4.52 1.74
CA LEU A 55 -0.38 3.29 0.98
C LEU A 55 -0.17 2.03 1.85
N ASN A 56 0.86 2.04 2.70
CA ASN A 56 1.18 0.92 3.59
C ASN A 56 0.11 0.68 4.66
N ALA A 57 -0.55 1.73 5.13
CA ALA A 57 -1.66 1.62 6.08
C ALA A 57 -2.90 0.95 5.46
N LEU A 58 -3.02 0.98 4.13
CA LEU A 58 -4.11 0.36 3.37
C LEU A 58 -3.75 -1.02 2.82
N ASP A 59 -2.46 -1.37 2.83
CA ASP A 59 -1.96 -2.67 2.39
C ASP A 59 -2.26 -3.76 3.43
N PRO A 60 -2.97 -4.86 3.06
CA PRO A 60 -3.26 -5.96 3.97
C PRO A 60 -2.03 -6.64 4.60
N GLY A 61 -0.87 -6.57 3.94
CA GLY A 61 0.41 -7.08 4.43
C GLY A 61 1.28 -6.03 5.12
N GLY A 62 0.84 -4.77 5.11
CA GLY A 62 1.51 -3.62 5.71
C GLY A 62 1.28 -3.53 7.22
N SER A 63 2.26 -2.97 7.91
CA SER A 63 2.13 -2.61 9.32
C SER A 63 3.07 -1.48 9.68
N LYS A 64 2.95 -1.01 10.92
CA LYS A 64 3.83 -0.05 11.57
C LYS A 64 5.33 -0.37 11.41
N ASN A 65 5.69 -1.66 11.52
CA ASN A 65 7.09 -2.11 11.52
C ASN A 65 7.50 -2.81 10.22
N LYS A 66 6.60 -2.86 9.22
CA LYS A 66 6.83 -3.64 8.01
C LYS A 66 6.11 -3.02 6.82
N TRP A 67 6.87 -2.78 5.75
CA TRP A 67 6.30 -2.42 4.47
C TRP A 67 5.51 -3.58 3.85
N GLY A 68 4.30 -3.28 3.43
CA GLY A 68 3.42 -4.19 2.73
C GLY A 68 3.90 -4.47 1.30
N GLY A 69 3.29 -5.48 0.67
CA GLY A 69 3.67 -5.93 -0.66
C GLY A 69 3.48 -4.86 -1.75
N TRP A 70 2.51 -3.97 -1.59
CA TRP A 70 2.22 -2.87 -2.50
C TRP A 70 3.34 -1.84 -2.51
N CYS A 71 3.81 -1.40 -1.34
CA CYS A 71 4.95 -0.47 -1.24
C CYS A 71 6.22 -1.09 -1.82
N VAL A 72 6.49 -2.35 -1.50
CA VAL A 72 7.64 -3.10 -2.04
C VAL A 72 7.56 -3.21 -3.58
N MET A 73 6.39 -3.57 -4.11
CA MET A 73 6.18 -3.70 -5.56
C MET A 73 6.30 -2.34 -6.27
N LEU A 74 5.67 -1.30 -5.73
CA LEU A 74 5.70 0.05 -6.29
C LEU A 74 7.14 0.56 -6.38
N CYS A 75 7.87 0.60 -5.26
CA CYS A 75 9.24 1.08 -5.19
C CYS A 75 10.16 0.30 -6.15
N ARG A 76 10.02 -1.03 -6.21
CA ARG A 76 10.75 -1.86 -7.18
C ARG A 76 10.42 -1.51 -8.62
N THR A 77 9.15 -1.24 -8.94
CA THR A 77 8.69 -0.94 -10.30
C THR A 77 9.23 0.40 -10.80
N ILE A 78 9.29 1.41 -9.92
CA ILE A 78 9.77 2.75 -10.26
C ILE A 78 11.29 2.92 -10.05
N GLY A 79 12.00 1.87 -9.62
CA GLY A 79 13.44 1.94 -9.35
C GLY A 79 13.83 2.78 -8.14
N GLN A 80 12.93 2.95 -7.17
CA GLN A 80 13.16 3.70 -5.95
C GLN A 80 13.51 2.76 -4.79
N GLU A 81 14.46 3.17 -3.94
CA GLU A 81 14.73 2.48 -2.68
C GLU A 81 13.59 2.70 -1.66
N LEU A 82 13.21 1.62 -0.99
CA LEU A 82 12.22 1.66 0.06
C LEU A 82 12.87 2.19 1.35
N PRO A 83 12.25 3.14 2.08
CA PRO A 83 12.82 3.64 3.32
C PRO A 83 13.03 2.51 4.36
N ASP A 84 14.00 2.67 5.25
CA ASP A 84 14.37 1.63 6.24
C ASP A 84 13.21 1.19 7.12
N SER A 85 12.33 2.13 7.48
CA SER A 85 11.15 1.87 8.30
C SER A 85 9.89 2.57 7.76
N PRO A 86 8.70 1.97 7.94
CA PRO A 86 7.43 2.67 7.72
C PRO A 86 7.15 3.77 8.73
N GLN A 87 7.94 3.85 9.80
CA GLN A 87 7.83 4.88 10.83
C GLN A 87 9.12 5.64 10.88
N GLN A 88 9.09 6.83 10.31
CA GLN A 88 10.10 7.87 10.49
C GLN A 88 9.46 9.01 11.25
#